data_AF-A0A849P6T0-F1
#
_entry.id   AF-A0A849P6T0-F1
#
_cell.length_a   1.000
_cell.length_b   1.000
_cell.length_c   1.000
_cell.angle_alpha   90.00
_cell.angle_beta   90.00
_cell.angle_gamma   90.00
#
_symmetry.space_group_name_H-M   'P 1'
#
loop_
_entity.id
_entity.type
_entity.pdbx_description
1 polymer ?
#
loop_
_entity_poly.entity_id
_entity_poly.type
_entity_poly.pdbx_seq_one_letter_code
_entity_poly.pdbx_strand_id
1 'polypeptide(L)'
;MKKLIIISLTALLAACSSTGKIDLSNRNSYGLKCSPNANSAPNWEGCMGTAEQMCAPQKVANVQQLSPTGSGSPDDSYFMTFSCQ
;
A
#
# COMPACT_ATOMS: atom_id res chain seq x y z
N MET A 1 -37.83 -11.49 32.37
CA MET A 1 -37.13 -11.99 31.16
C MET A 1 -36.99 -10.86 30.15
N LYS A 2 -35.82 -10.22 30.04
CA LYS A 2 -35.49 -9.27 28.96
C LYS A 2 -34.03 -9.48 28.59
N LYS A 3 -33.80 -10.36 27.62
CA LYS A 3 -32.59 -10.38 26.80
C LYS A 3 -32.86 -9.39 25.66
N LEU A 4 -31.85 -8.61 25.23
CA LEU A 4 -31.54 -8.36 23.82
C LEU A 4 -30.54 -7.20 23.62
N ILE A 5 -29.47 -7.56 22.90
CA ILE A 5 -28.74 -6.76 21.88
C ILE A 5 -27.78 -5.68 22.39
N ILE A 6 -26.51 -6.07 22.58
CA ILE A 6 -25.34 -5.18 22.34
C ILE A 6 -24.25 -6.04 21.68
N ILE A 7 -24.47 -6.48 20.44
CA ILE A 7 -23.43 -7.13 19.62
C ILE A 7 -23.58 -6.61 18.19
N SER A 8 -23.15 -5.37 17.95
CA SER A 8 -23.16 -4.83 16.59
C SER A 8 -22.08 -3.78 16.31
N LEU A 9 -21.16 -3.52 17.25
CA LEU A 9 -20.17 -2.43 17.11
C LEU A 9 -18.71 -2.88 16.92
N THR A 10 -18.45 -4.17 16.75
CA THR A 10 -17.08 -4.69 16.52
C THR A 10 -16.79 -5.09 15.07
N ALA A 11 -17.79 -5.09 14.19
CA ALA A 11 -17.62 -5.53 12.80
C ALA A 11 -17.02 -4.47 11.85
N LEU A 12 -16.92 -3.20 12.27
CA LEU A 12 -16.45 -2.11 11.40
C LEU A 12 -14.93 -1.87 11.43
N LEU A 13 -14.18 -2.45 12.38
CA LEU A 13 -12.73 -2.28 12.44
C LEU A 13 -11.95 -3.28 11.57
N ALA A 14 -12.59 -4.32 11.03
CA ALA A 14 -11.92 -5.35 10.23
C ALA A 14 -11.76 -4.99 8.73
N ALA A 15 -12.35 -3.88 8.27
CA ALA A 15 -12.32 -3.51 6.85
C ALA A 15 -11.10 -2.65 6.44
N CYS A 16 -10.30 -2.16 7.39
CA CYS A 16 -9.10 -1.36 7.07
C CYS A 16 -7.83 -2.17 6.77
N SER A 17 -7.85 -3.51 6.84
CA SER A 17 -6.62 -4.32 6.69
C SER A 17 -6.53 -5.13 5.38
N SER A 18 -7.42 -4.92 4.39
CA SER A 18 -7.46 -5.75 3.19
C SER A 18 -6.91 -5.11 1.91
N THR A 19 -6.37 -3.89 1.97
CA THR A 19 -5.74 -3.25 0.81
C THR A 19 -4.23 -3.23 0.98
N GLY A 20 -3.57 -4.24 0.39
CA GLY A 20 -2.11 -4.33 0.29
C GLY A 20 -1.45 -4.93 1.52
N LYS A 21 -1.37 -6.27 1.58
CA LYS A 21 -0.49 -6.94 2.54
C LYS A 21 0.96 -6.70 2.13
N ILE A 22 1.53 -5.58 2.53
CA ILE A 22 2.98 -5.41 2.56
C ILE A 22 3.48 -6.47 3.55
N ASP A 23 4.14 -7.50 3.04
CA ASP A 23 4.76 -8.51 3.88
C ASP A 23 5.98 -7.89 4.57
N LEU A 24 5.76 -7.36 5.77
CA LEU A 24 6.79 -6.76 6.64
C LEU A 24 7.76 -7.81 7.20
N SER A 25 7.49 -9.11 7.06
CA SER A 25 8.42 -10.16 7.47
C SER A 25 9.52 -10.38 6.43
N ASN A 26 9.28 -9.97 5.18
CA ASN A 26 10.26 -10.02 4.11
C ASN A 26 11.10 -8.73 4.10
N ARG A 27 12.35 -8.84 4.55
CA ARG A 27 13.31 -7.72 4.61
C ARG A 27 13.70 -7.16 3.23
N ASN A 28 13.34 -7.84 2.16
CA ASN A 28 13.54 -7.35 0.78
C ASN A 28 12.28 -6.69 0.22
N SER A 29 11.25 -6.41 1.03
CA SER A 29 10.06 -5.67 0.59
C SER A 29 10.24 -4.16 0.76
N TYR A 30 9.94 -3.40 -0.29
CA TYR A 30 10.09 -1.95 -0.35
C TYR A 30 8.78 -1.28 -0.78
N GLY A 31 8.64 0.00 -0.47
CA GLY A 31 7.53 0.85 -0.90
C GLY A 31 8.05 2.21 -1.39
N LEU A 32 7.55 2.68 -2.54
CA LEU A 32 7.88 3.96 -3.14
C LEU A 32 6.61 4.79 -3.35
N LYS A 33 6.68 6.08 -3.02
CA LYS A 33 5.63 7.05 -3.32
C LYS A 33 5.73 7.44 -4.79
N CYS A 34 4.65 7.23 -5.55
CA CYS A 34 4.64 7.39 -7.01
C CYS A 34 3.79 8.57 -7.49
N SER A 35 3.10 9.28 -6.59
CA SER A 35 2.47 10.56 -6.91
C SER A 35 2.79 11.58 -5.81
N PRO A 36 2.63 12.89 -6.08
CA PRO A 36 2.72 13.90 -5.02
C PRO A 36 1.61 13.78 -3.98
N ASN A 37 0.39 13.48 -4.42
CA ASN A 37 -0.82 13.31 -3.62
C ASN A 37 -1.88 12.47 -4.38
N ALA A 38 -3.03 12.25 -3.76
CA ALA A 38 -4.13 11.42 -4.29
C ALA A 38 -4.83 12.00 -5.52
N ASN A 39 -4.73 13.31 -5.72
CA ASN A 39 -5.38 14.02 -6.83
C ASN A 39 -4.46 14.19 -8.04
N SER A 40 -3.21 13.73 -7.94
CA SER A 40 -2.21 13.82 -9.00
C SER A 40 -1.99 12.45 -9.63
N ALA A 41 -1.84 12.42 -10.95
CA ALA A 41 -1.54 11.18 -11.65
C ALA A 41 -0.20 10.58 -11.16
N PRO A 42 -0.11 9.25 -10.99
CA PRO A 42 1.12 8.58 -10.60
C PRO A 42 2.14 8.51 -11.74
N ASN A 43 3.42 8.66 -11.40
CA ASN A 43 4.56 8.38 -12.27
C ASN A 43 5.06 6.95 -12.03
N TRP A 44 4.35 5.96 -12.59
CA TRP A 44 4.70 4.55 -12.43
C TRP A 44 6.04 4.19 -13.07
N GLU A 45 6.36 4.77 -14.22
CA GLU A 45 7.62 4.51 -14.94
C GLU A 45 8.83 4.98 -14.11
N GLY A 46 8.78 6.20 -13.57
CA GLY A 46 9.83 6.72 -12.69
C GLY A 46 9.96 5.89 -11.40
N CYS A 47 8.85 5.42 -10.85
CA CYS A 47 8.87 4.51 -9.72
C CYS A 47 9.52 3.16 -10.05
N MET A 48 9.21 2.57 -11.20
CA MET A 48 9.84 1.34 -11.66
C MET A 48 11.34 1.52 -11.88
N GLY A 49 11.77 2.59 -12.54
CA GLY A 49 13.19 2.87 -12.73
C GLY A 49 13.94 3.06 -11.41
N THR A 50 13.31 3.67 -10.41
CA THR A 50 13.87 3.78 -9.06
C THR A 50 13.96 2.41 -8.39
N ALA A 51 12.93 1.57 -8.51
CA ALA A 51 12.95 0.22 -7.96
C ALA A 51 14.04 -0.66 -8.61
N GLU A 52 14.24 -0.55 -9.92
CA GLU A 52 15.31 -1.25 -10.64
C GLU A 52 16.70 -0.84 -10.16
N GLN A 53 16.90 0.46 -9.93
CA GLN A 53 18.14 0.98 -9.35
C GLN A 53 18.36 0.47 -7.91
N MET A 54 17.30 0.42 -7.10
CA MET A 54 17.36 -0.07 -5.72
C MET A 54 17.66 -1.57 -5.65
N CYS A 55 17.12 -2.35 -6.58
CA CYS A 55 17.32 -3.80 -6.58
C CYS A 55 18.63 -4.24 -7.23
N ALA A 56 19.29 -3.40 -8.03
CA ALA A 56 20.52 -3.80 -8.73
C ALA A 56 21.58 -4.35 -7.75
N PRO A 57 22.21 -5.51 -8.05
CA PRO A 57 22.16 -6.29 -9.30
C PRO A 57 21.01 -7.31 -9.39
N GLN A 58 20.18 -7.42 -8.36
CA GLN A 58 18.97 -8.26 -8.37
C GLN A 58 17.87 -7.65 -9.25
N LYS A 59 16.79 -8.40 -9.46
CA LYS A 59 15.63 -7.93 -10.22
C LYS A 59 14.50 -7.50 -9.30
N VAL A 60 13.72 -6.53 -9.77
CA VAL A 60 12.46 -6.16 -9.14
C VAL A 60 11.45 -7.30 -9.35
N ALA A 61 10.79 -7.72 -8.29
CA ALA A 61 9.78 -8.77 -8.26
C ALA A 61 8.60 -8.36 -7.38
N ASN A 62 7.46 -9.05 -7.51
CA ASN A 62 6.25 -8.85 -6.70
C ASN A 62 5.74 -7.40 -6.67
N VAL A 63 5.79 -6.72 -7.82
CA VAL A 63 5.34 -5.33 -7.94
C VAL A 63 3.84 -5.24 -7.73
N GLN A 64 3.41 -4.33 -6.86
CA GLN A 64 2.01 -3.98 -6.67
C GLN A 64 1.87 -2.46 -6.70
N GLN A 65 0.87 -1.99 -7.42
CA GLN A 65 0.48 -0.58 -7.43
C GLN A 65 -0.69 -0.40 -6.45
N LEU A 66 -0.50 0.49 -5.50
CA LEU A 66 -1.44 0.82 -4.45
C LEU A 66 -2.05 2.18 -4.73
N SER A 67 -3.38 2.22 -4.72
CA SER A 67 -4.13 3.48 -4.80
C SER A 67 -4.11 4.18 -3.43
N PRO A 68 -4.30 5.52 -3.41
CA PRO A 68 -4.49 6.26 -2.17
C PRO A 68 -5.63 5.66 -1.34
N THR A 69 -5.45 5.59 -0.02
CA THR A 69 -6.49 5.15 0.92
C THR A 69 -7.48 6.27 1.29
N GLY A 70 -7.14 7.51 0.96
CA GLY A 70 -7.95 8.71 1.15
C GLY A 70 -7.63 9.74 0.07
N SER A 71 -8.21 10.94 0.20
CA SER A 71 -7.94 12.08 -0.70
C SER A 71 -7.80 13.41 0.04
N GLY A 72 -7.69 13.36 1.38
CA GLY A 72 -7.75 14.53 2.25
C GLY A 72 -6.44 14.85 2.97
N SER A 73 -5.50 13.91 3.03
CA SER A 73 -4.17 14.07 3.64
C SER A 73 -3.10 14.30 2.56
N PRO A 74 -2.06 15.10 2.84
CA PRO A 74 -0.86 15.18 1.98
C PRO A 74 -0.15 13.83 1.77
N ASP A 75 -0.36 12.90 2.70
CA ASP A 75 0.21 11.55 2.65
C ASP A 75 -0.64 10.58 1.81
N ASP A 76 -1.88 10.96 1.49
CA ASP A 76 -2.71 10.19 0.57
C ASP A 76 -2.08 10.29 -0.81
N SER A 77 -1.59 9.17 -1.33
CA SER A 77 -0.81 9.12 -2.56
C SER A 77 -0.88 7.73 -3.18
N TYR A 78 -0.54 7.66 -4.46
CA TYR A 78 -0.25 6.38 -5.10
C TYR A 78 1.11 5.88 -4.62
N PHE A 79 1.19 4.59 -4.32
CA PHE A 79 2.42 3.91 -3.91
C PHE A 79 2.67 2.69 -4.78
N MET A 80 3.94 2.30 -4.93
CA MET A 80 4.33 1.03 -5.52
C MET A 80 5.10 0.23 -4.46
N THR A 81 4.72 -1.02 -4.26
CA THR A 81 5.49 -1.96 -3.43
C THR A 81 6.15 -3.00 -4.30
N PHE A 82 7.33 -3.46 -3.91
CA PHE A 82 8.09 -4.46 -4.68
C PHE A 82 9.06 -5.18 -3.77
N SER A 83 9.73 -6.20 -4.32
CA SER A 83 10.83 -6.90 -3.67
C SER A 83 12.02 -7.08 -4.58
N CYS A 84 13.22 -7.22 -4.02
CA CYS A 84 14.44 -7.53 -4.78
C CYS A 84 14.77 -9.02 -4.70
N GLN A 85 14.85 -9.68 -5.86
CA GLN A 85 15.10 -11.12 -6.00
C GLN A 85 16.21 -11.39 -7.03
#